data_AF-A0A935Q8Z3-F1
#
_entry.id   AF-A0A935Q8Z3-F1
#
_cell.length_a   1.000
_cell.length_b   1.000
_cell.length_c   1.000
_cell.angle_alpha   90.00
_cell.angle_beta   90.00
_cell.angle_gamma   90.00
#
_symmetry.space_group_name_H-M   'P 1'
#
loop_
_entity.id
_entity.type
_entity.pdbx_description
1 polymer ?
#
loop_
_entity_poly.entity_id
_entity_poly.type
_entity_poly.pdbx_seq_one_letter_code
_entity_poly.pdbx_strand_id
1 'polypeptide(L)'
;MAEYQLEHKIERDREKQYIISMIKELEADTAQLKNVLNDSVRVHGIDSLVRYINTHDLTNLDTRLLYYYKRKYLSSVRTMNFSKNTLSQLKNAGNMRLIRKKNVVDSLNKLDNNISEIEEQKDLVYYHYQFHVLHGTEIFNEWYYYPDSTRKRDFTNEQQFLNQPVAPPLITKEYQQLLKYASLASNWRGLVRNYHRMLATNYKFSSELIAFIKKE
;
A
#
# COMPACT_ATOMS: atom_id res chain seq x y z
N MET A 1 6.29 38.52 36.66
CA MET A 1 7.11 37.29 36.82
C MET A 1 6.25 36.03 36.99
N ALA A 2 5.17 36.05 37.78
CA ALA A 2 4.28 34.89 37.96
C ALA A 2 3.56 34.44 36.66
N GLU A 3 3.09 35.39 35.83
CA GLU A 3 2.46 35.08 34.53
C GLU A 3 3.41 34.38 33.56
N TYR A 4 4.67 34.84 33.48
CA TYR A 4 5.71 34.22 32.64
C TYR A 4 6.01 32.78 33.07
N GLN A 5 6.06 32.50 34.38
CA GLN A 5 6.27 31.15 34.90
C GLN A 5 5.07 30.24 34.63
N LEU A 6 3.84 30.78 34.71
CA LEU A 6 2.62 30.05 34.39
C LEU A 6 2.54 29.70 32.90
N GLU A 7 2.88 30.64 32.02
CA GLU A 7 2.94 30.44 30.57
C GLU A 7 3.94 29.32 30.21
N HIS A 8 5.16 29.38 30.75
CA HIS A 8 6.17 28.33 30.56
C HIS A 8 5.70 26.94 31.03
N LYS A 9 4.94 26.88 32.11
CA LYS A 9 4.36 25.62 32.59
C LYS A 9 3.31 25.10 31.61
N ILE A 10 2.40 25.96 31.17
CA ILE A 10 1.35 25.61 30.20
C ILE A 10 1.95 25.13 28.88
N GLU A 11 2.98 25.81 28.35
CA GLU A 11 3.65 25.41 27.12
C GLU A 11 4.31 24.03 27.25
N ARG A 12 4.98 23.75 28.39
CA ARG A 12 5.56 22.42 28.67
C ARG A 12 4.50 21.32 28.78
N ASP A 13 3.38 21.61 29.43
CA ASP A 13 2.28 20.66 29.56
C ASP A 13 1.66 20.35 28.18
N ARG A 14 1.53 21.36 27.30
CA ARG A 14 1.07 21.19 25.91
C ARG A 14 2.07 20.40 25.07
N GLU A 15 3.36 20.72 25.14
CA GLU A 15 4.42 19.95 24.48
C GLU A 15 4.30 18.46 24.84
N LYS A 16 4.20 18.15 26.14
CA LYS A 16 4.06 16.77 26.62
C LYS A 16 2.81 16.07 26.05
N GLN A 17 1.67 16.77 25.99
CA GLN A 17 0.44 16.23 25.40
C GLN A 17 0.60 15.92 23.90
N TYR A 18 1.29 16.79 23.15
CA TYR A 18 1.58 16.55 21.74
C TYR A 18 2.52 15.36 21.55
N ILE A 19 3.59 15.26 22.34
CA ILE A 19 4.52 14.13 22.26
C ILE A 19 3.82 12.80 22.57
N ILE A 20 2.99 12.75 23.62
CA ILE A 20 2.21 11.55 23.96
C ILE A 20 1.26 11.16 22.82
N SER A 21 0.55 12.14 22.25
CA SER A 21 -0.38 11.91 21.14
C SER A 21 0.35 11.43 19.88
N MET A 22 1.50 12.02 19.58
CA MET A 22 2.36 11.64 18.45
C MET A 22 2.85 10.20 18.58
N ILE A 23 3.34 9.81 19.76
CA ILE A 23 3.78 8.43 20.02
C ILE A 23 2.63 7.45 19.76
N LYS A 24 1.44 7.75 20.29
CA LYS A 24 0.27 6.88 20.14
C LYS A 24 -0.14 6.72 18.68
N GLU A 25 -0.17 7.80 17.92
CA GLU A 25 -0.48 7.77 16.48
C GLU A 25 0.58 6.98 15.70
N LEU A 26 1.87 7.20 15.96
CA LEU A 26 2.96 6.46 15.33
C LEU A 26 2.93 4.96 15.66
N GLU A 27 2.58 4.58 16.88
CA GLU A 27 2.44 3.17 17.28
C GLU A 27 1.28 2.49 16.57
N ALA A 28 0.14 3.18 16.42
CA ALA A 28 -1.00 2.68 15.65
C ALA A 28 -0.64 2.50 14.16
N ASP A 29 0.03 3.49 13.57
CA ASP A 29 0.45 3.44 12.17
C ASP A 29 1.45 2.30 11.93
N THR A 30 2.38 2.08 12.85
CA THR A 30 3.35 0.99 12.85
C THR A 30 2.66 -0.39 12.85
N ALA A 31 1.55 -0.54 13.58
CA ALA A 31 0.78 -1.79 13.60
C ALA A 31 0.06 -2.04 12.25
N GLN A 32 -0.53 -1.01 11.66
CA GLN A 32 -1.17 -1.11 10.35
C GLN A 32 -0.16 -1.42 9.24
N LEU A 33 1.01 -0.77 9.26
CA LEU A 33 2.06 -0.93 8.26
C LEU A 33 2.49 -2.40 8.10
N LYS A 34 2.60 -3.16 9.20
CA LYS A 34 2.93 -4.59 9.14
C LYS A 34 1.95 -5.38 8.26
N ASN A 35 0.66 -5.08 8.34
CA ASN A 35 -0.37 -5.74 7.54
C ASN A 35 -0.29 -5.36 6.05
N VAL A 36 0.12 -4.13 5.74
CA VAL A 36 0.30 -3.67 4.35
C VAL A 36 1.57 -4.27 3.75
N LEU A 37 2.68 -4.31 4.49
CA LEU A 37 3.96 -4.86 4.02
C LEU A 37 3.91 -6.38 3.76
N ASN A 38 3.01 -7.10 4.45
CA ASN A 38 2.73 -8.51 4.14
C ASN A 38 2.14 -8.72 2.73
N ASP A 39 1.60 -7.67 2.09
CA ASP A 39 1.13 -7.71 0.70
C ASP A 39 2.28 -7.67 -0.33
N SER A 40 3.54 -7.62 0.10
CA SER A 40 4.72 -7.64 -0.77
C SER A 40 4.78 -8.85 -1.70
N VAL A 41 4.19 -9.98 -1.31
CA VAL A 41 4.04 -11.19 -2.14
C VAL A 41 3.33 -10.89 -3.47
N ARG A 42 2.46 -9.88 -3.52
CA ARG A 42 1.79 -9.42 -4.73
C ARG A 42 2.75 -9.05 -5.85
N VAL A 43 3.86 -8.41 -5.52
CA VAL A 43 4.88 -8.00 -6.50
C VAL A 43 5.42 -9.23 -7.24
N HIS A 44 5.70 -10.32 -6.51
CA HIS A 44 6.15 -11.58 -7.09
C HIS A 44 5.07 -12.26 -7.92
N GLY A 45 3.81 -12.24 -7.47
CA GLY A 45 2.69 -12.79 -8.23
C GLY A 45 2.46 -12.07 -9.56
N ILE A 46 2.61 -10.74 -9.60
CA ILE A 46 2.54 -9.98 -10.84
C ILE A 46 3.74 -10.30 -11.75
N ASP A 47 4.95 -10.43 -11.18
CA ASP A 47 6.14 -10.87 -11.94
C ASP A 47 5.94 -12.23 -12.61
N SER A 48 5.31 -13.18 -11.91
CA SER A 48 4.96 -14.50 -12.48
C SER A 48 3.98 -14.37 -13.64
N LEU A 49 2.92 -13.57 -13.51
CA LEU A 49 1.96 -13.33 -14.60
C LEU A 49 2.63 -12.70 -15.82
N VAL A 50 3.41 -11.63 -15.62
CA VAL A 50 4.07 -10.91 -16.69
C VAL A 50 5.05 -11.84 -17.41
N ARG A 51 5.84 -12.62 -16.67
CA ARG A 51 6.73 -13.62 -17.25
C ARG A 51 5.95 -14.67 -18.03
N TYR A 52 4.90 -15.21 -17.45
CA TYR A 52 4.07 -16.25 -18.07
C TYR A 52 3.56 -15.80 -19.44
N ILE A 53 2.99 -14.58 -19.53
CA ILE A 53 2.50 -14.03 -20.80
C ILE A 53 3.64 -13.80 -21.80
N ASN A 54 4.80 -13.28 -21.37
CA ASN A 54 5.86 -12.88 -22.30
C ASN A 54 6.77 -14.03 -22.76
N THR A 55 6.77 -15.19 -22.11
CA THR A 55 7.70 -16.28 -22.43
C THR A 55 7.04 -17.53 -23.01
N HIS A 56 5.70 -17.62 -22.99
CA HIS A 56 4.98 -18.80 -23.48
C HIS A 56 4.38 -18.54 -24.86
N ASP A 57 4.08 -19.62 -25.58
CA ASP A 57 3.27 -19.56 -26.78
C ASP A 57 1.87 -19.04 -26.43
N LEU A 58 1.58 -17.82 -26.89
CA LEU A 58 0.33 -17.14 -26.62
C LEU A 58 -0.88 -17.93 -27.15
N THR A 59 -0.68 -18.77 -28.18
CA THR A 59 -1.73 -19.59 -28.79
C THR A 59 -2.13 -20.82 -27.99
N ASN A 60 -1.33 -21.19 -26.98
CA ASN A 60 -1.53 -22.38 -26.15
C ASN A 60 -1.31 -22.09 -24.66
N LEU A 61 -1.75 -20.91 -24.19
CA LEU A 61 -1.68 -20.56 -22.77
C LEU A 61 -2.71 -21.34 -21.96
N ASP A 62 -2.29 -21.76 -20.78
CA ASP A 62 -3.20 -22.21 -19.73
C ASP A 62 -3.87 -21.00 -19.10
N THR A 63 -5.10 -20.74 -19.52
CA THR A 63 -5.89 -19.61 -19.02
C THR A 63 -6.21 -19.73 -17.54
N ARG A 64 -6.12 -20.92 -16.92
CA ARG A 64 -6.31 -21.07 -15.46
C ARG A 64 -5.26 -20.29 -14.70
N LEU A 65 -3.99 -20.33 -15.14
CA LEU A 65 -2.92 -19.53 -14.52
C LEU A 65 -3.20 -18.04 -14.65
N LEU A 66 -3.65 -17.58 -15.82
CA LEU A 66 -3.98 -16.17 -16.04
C LEU A 66 -5.07 -15.67 -15.09
N TYR A 67 -6.18 -16.42 -14.99
CA TYR A 67 -7.29 -16.08 -14.10
C TYR A 67 -6.87 -16.13 -12.63
N TYR A 68 -6.07 -17.13 -12.23
CA TYR A 68 -5.56 -17.24 -10.87
C TYR A 68 -4.67 -16.04 -10.51
N TYR A 69 -3.65 -15.74 -11.32
CA TYR A 69 -2.74 -14.64 -11.03
C TYR A 69 -3.47 -13.28 -11.03
N LYS A 70 -4.36 -13.05 -11.99
CA LYS A 70 -5.19 -11.83 -12.03
C LYS A 70 -6.01 -11.68 -10.75
N ARG A 71 -6.72 -12.72 -10.33
CA ARG A 71 -7.57 -12.67 -9.14
C ARG A 71 -6.76 -12.52 -7.86
N LYS A 72 -5.65 -13.23 -7.72
CA LYS A 72 -4.89 -13.22 -6.47
C LYS A 72 -4.08 -11.94 -6.31
N TYR A 73 -3.51 -11.42 -7.39
CA TYR A 73 -2.49 -10.37 -7.31
C TYR A 73 -2.88 -9.04 -7.96
N LEU A 74 -3.87 -9.00 -8.84
CA LEU A 74 -4.26 -7.76 -9.55
C LEU A 74 -5.66 -7.25 -9.23
N SER A 75 -6.45 -7.94 -8.40
CA SER A 75 -7.84 -7.55 -8.11
C SER A 75 -8.01 -6.65 -6.87
N SER A 76 -6.93 -6.31 -6.18
CA SER A 76 -6.96 -5.43 -5.01
C SER A 76 -5.57 -4.91 -4.68
N VAL A 77 -5.51 -3.89 -3.84
CA VAL A 77 -4.28 -3.40 -3.23
C VAL A 77 -4.54 -3.02 -1.79
N ARG A 78 -3.62 -3.38 -0.89
CA ARG A 78 -3.65 -2.90 0.49
C ARG A 78 -2.95 -1.56 0.57
N THR A 79 -3.58 -0.59 1.23
CA THR A 79 -3.01 0.75 1.41
C THR A 79 -2.95 1.16 2.87
N MET A 80 -2.01 2.05 3.15
CA MET A 80 -1.84 2.71 4.43
C MET A 80 -2.72 3.95 4.53
N ASN A 81 -3.28 4.18 5.72
CA ASN A 81 -3.94 5.43 6.09
C ASN A 81 -3.21 5.94 7.34
N PHE A 82 -2.47 7.05 7.21
CA PHE A 82 -1.68 7.58 8.32
C PHE A 82 -2.57 8.33 9.31
N SER A 83 -2.25 8.18 10.60
CA SER A 83 -2.81 8.98 11.68
C SER A 83 -2.10 10.33 11.71
N LYS A 84 -2.76 11.40 11.25
CA LYS A 84 -2.12 12.72 11.04
C LYS A 84 -2.67 13.83 11.96
N ASN A 85 -3.46 13.52 12.98
CA ASN A 85 -4.15 14.58 13.74
C ASN A 85 -3.13 15.42 14.51
N THR A 86 -2.17 14.79 15.18
CA THR A 86 -1.16 15.49 15.97
C THR A 86 -0.24 16.31 15.08
N LEU A 87 0.23 15.74 13.96
CA LEU A 87 1.05 16.47 12.97
C LEU A 87 0.30 17.69 12.41
N SER A 88 -0.97 17.51 12.04
CA SER A 88 -1.80 18.58 11.50
C SER A 88 -2.03 19.69 12.53
N GLN A 89 -2.29 19.35 13.79
CA GLN A 89 -2.44 20.33 14.86
C GLN A 89 -1.14 21.09 15.15
N LEU A 90 0.00 20.38 15.17
CA LEU A 90 1.30 21.00 15.35
C LEU A 90 1.62 21.98 14.22
N LYS A 91 1.38 21.57 12.97
CA LYS A 91 1.70 22.35 11.76
C LYS A 91 0.72 23.50 11.54
N ASN A 92 -0.58 23.22 11.47
CA ASN A 92 -1.58 24.19 11.02
C ASN A 92 -1.91 25.25 12.07
N ALA A 93 -1.80 24.92 13.36
CA ALA A 93 -2.01 25.89 14.44
C ALA A 93 -0.72 26.59 14.88
N GLY A 94 0.41 26.38 14.18
CA GLY A 94 1.70 26.98 14.53
C GLY A 94 2.28 26.48 15.87
N ASN A 95 1.83 25.31 16.33
CA ASN A 95 2.20 24.73 17.63
C ASN A 95 3.56 24.01 17.60
N MET A 96 4.20 23.87 16.44
CA MET A 96 5.59 23.40 16.33
C MET A 96 6.55 24.21 17.22
N ARG A 97 6.28 25.50 17.45
CA ARG A 97 7.09 26.36 18.33
C ARG A 97 7.07 25.94 19.81
N LEU A 98 6.07 25.16 20.21
CA LEU A 98 5.95 24.63 21.57
C LEU A 98 6.90 23.46 21.82
N ILE A 99 7.39 22.81 20.75
CA ILE A 99 8.38 21.74 20.84
C ILE A 99 9.76 22.37 21.03
N ARG A 100 10.30 22.28 22.25
CA ARG A 100 11.53 22.97 22.66
C ARG A 100 12.77 22.44 21.96
N LYS A 101 12.79 21.15 21.66
CA LYS A 101 13.96 20.50 21.04
C LYS A 101 13.85 20.57 19.52
N LYS A 102 14.73 21.38 18.92
CA LYS A 102 14.75 21.61 17.47
C LYS A 102 14.90 20.33 16.64
N ASN A 103 15.72 19.38 17.09
CA ASN A 103 15.88 18.09 16.42
C ASN A 103 14.58 17.24 16.43
N VAL A 104 13.70 17.41 17.41
CA VAL A 104 12.36 16.81 17.40
C VAL A 104 11.52 17.47 16.30
N VAL A 105 11.50 18.81 16.24
CA VAL A 105 10.79 19.55 15.17
C VAL A 105 11.26 19.13 13.78
N ASP A 106 12.58 19.06 13.55
CA ASP A 106 13.16 18.64 12.29
C ASP A 106 12.73 17.21 11.91
N SER A 107 12.65 16.31 12.90
CA SER A 107 12.20 14.93 12.69
C SER A 107 10.69 14.84 12.38
N LEU A 108 9.87 15.67 13.02
CA LEU A 108 8.42 15.74 12.75
C LEU A 108 8.14 16.32 11.36
N ASN A 109 8.90 17.33 10.93
CA ASN A 109 8.80 17.86 9.56
C ASN A 109 9.20 16.81 8.52
N LYS A 110 10.28 16.04 8.79
CA LYS A 110 10.68 14.94 7.92
C LYS A 110 9.61 13.84 7.85
N LEU A 111 8.97 13.51 8.97
CA LEU A 111 7.85 12.58 9.01
C LEU A 111 6.69 13.04 8.12
N ASP A 112 6.30 14.31 8.24
CA ASP A 112 5.21 14.92 7.46
C ASP A 112 5.48 14.87 5.96
N ASN A 113 6.72 15.19 5.54
CA ASN A 113 7.13 15.09 4.14
C ASN A 113 7.08 13.65 3.63
N ASN A 114 7.64 12.69 4.38
CA ASN A 114 7.60 11.27 4.01
C ASN A 114 6.15 10.77 3.85
N ILE A 115 5.26 11.13 4.78
CA ILE A 115 3.84 10.75 4.73
C ILE A 115 3.19 11.33 3.48
N SER A 116 3.45 12.60 3.15
CA SER A 116 2.90 13.26 1.98
C SER A 116 3.35 12.57 0.68
N GLU A 117 4.65 12.30 0.53
CA GLU A 117 5.19 11.57 -0.63
C GLU A 117 4.60 10.15 -0.75
N ILE A 118 4.39 9.46 0.38
CA ILE A 118 3.77 8.12 0.38
C ILE A 118 2.31 8.20 -0.06
N GLU A 119 1.56 9.23 0.36
CA GLU A 119 0.18 9.43 -0.06
C GLU A 119 0.08 9.72 -1.55
N GLU A 120 0.97 10.53 -2.11
CA GLU A 120 1.05 10.75 -3.56
C GLU A 120 1.33 9.45 -4.31
N GLN A 121 2.29 8.64 -3.82
CA GLN A 121 2.58 7.34 -4.41
C GLN A 121 1.41 6.36 -4.29
N LYS A 122 0.64 6.41 -3.19
CA LYS A 122 -0.59 5.63 -3.00
C LYS A 122 -1.63 6.01 -4.06
N ASP A 123 -1.79 7.29 -4.36
CA ASP A 123 -2.75 7.77 -5.35
C ASP A 123 -2.37 7.31 -6.77
N LEU A 124 -1.07 7.31 -7.11
CA LEU A 124 -0.57 6.70 -8.35
C LEU A 124 -0.90 5.19 -8.43
N VAL A 125 -0.74 4.46 -7.32
CA VAL A 125 -1.09 3.04 -7.25
C VAL A 125 -2.60 2.83 -7.50
N TYR A 126 -3.47 3.67 -6.94
CA TYR A 126 -4.92 3.61 -7.15
C TYR A 126 -5.32 3.97 -8.58
N TYR A 127 -4.77 5.04 -9.12
CA TYR A 127 -5.05 5.49 -10.48
C TYR A 127 -4.70 4.40 -11.50
N HIS A 128 -3.52 3.79 -11.39
CA HIS A 128 -3.11 2.71 -12.28
C HIS A 128 -3.87 1.40 -12.06
N TYR A 129 -4.27 1.11 -10.82
CA TYR A 129 -5.14 -0.04 -10.52
C TYR A 129 -6.45 0.01 -11.31
N GLN A 130 -7.06 1.19 -11.45
CA GLN A 130 -8.31 1.35 -12.22
C GLN A 130 -8.14 0.94 -13.69
N PHE A 131 -7.01 1.25 -14.32
CA PHE A 131 -6.72 0.79 -15.69
C PHE A 131 -6.54 -0.73 -15.77
N HIS A 132 -5.94 -1.37 -14.77
CA HIS A 132 -5.85 -2.85 -14.75
C HIS A 132 -7.21 -3.51 -14.63
N VAL A 133 -8.10 -2.95 -13.82
CA VAL A 133 -9.46 -3.46 -13.70
C VAL A 133 -10.18 -3.29 -15.03
N LEU A 134 -10.13 -2.11 -15.63
CA LEU A 134 -10.81 -1.81 -16.88
C LEU A 134 -10.30 -2.68 -18.04
N HIS A 135 -9.00 -2.68 -18.33
CA HIS A 135 -8.45 -3.53 -19.40
C HIS A 135 -8.54 -5.03 -19.08
N GLY A 136 -8.65 -5.37 -17.80
CA GLY A 136 -8.93 -6.74 -17.39
C GLY A 136 -10.29 -7.23 -17.89
N THR A 137 -11.31 -6.39 -17.95
CA THR A 137 -12.66 -6.81 -18.40
C THR A 137 -12.73 -7.06 -19.91
N GLU A 138 -11.77 -6.56 -20.69
CA GLU A 138 -11.63 -6.84 -22.12
C GLU A 138 -11.08 -8.27 -22.37
N ILE A 139 -10.40 -8.84 -21.37
CA ILE A 139 -9.65 -10.10 -21.49
C ILE A 139 -10.29 -11.21 -20.66
N PHE A 140 -10.71 -10.91 -19.43
CA PHE A 140 -11.18 -11.88 -18.46
C PHE A 140 -12.69 -11.77 -18.27
N ASN A 141 -13.36 -12.92 -18.32
CA ASN A 141 -14.76 -13.01 -17.98
C ASN A 141 -14.93 -13.04 -16.46
N GLU A 142 -15.29 -11.89 -15.87
CA GLU A 142 -15.44 -11.72 -14.43
C GLU A 142 -16.47 -12.66 -13.79
N TRP A 143 -17.42 -13.21 -14.59
CA TRP A 143 -18.35 -14.24 -14.14
C TRP A 143 -17.64 -15.46 -13.55
N TYR A 144 -16.41 -15.76 -14.00
CA TYR A 144 -15.64 -16.87 -13.46
C TYR A 144 -15.19 -16.69 -12.02
N TYR A 145 -15.23 -15.46 -11.49
CA TYR A 145 -14.92 -15.17 -10.10
C TYR A 145 -16.16 -15.06 -9.20
N TYR A 146 -17.37 -15.15 -9.76
CA TYR A 146 -18.59 -15.10 -8.96
C TYR A 146 -18.73 -16.39 -8.14
N PRO A 147 -19.02 -16.31 -6.82
CA PRO A 147 -19.26 -17.50 -6.02
C PRO A 147 -20.49 -18.24 -6.55
N ASP A 148 -20.30 -19.47 -6.98
CA ASP A 148 -21.38 -20.36 -7.39
C ASP A 148 -21.35 -21.55 -6.44
N SER A 149 -22.47 -21.80 -5.75
CA SER A 149 -22.65 -22.92 -4.82
C SER A 149 -22.35 -24.30 -5.45
N THR A 150 -22.40 -24.39 -6.78
CA THR A 150 -22.08 -25.60 -7.55
C THR A 150 -20.62 -25.66 -8.02
N ARG A 151 -19.87 -24.56 -7.95
CA ARG A 151 -18.47 -24.44 -8.38
C ARG A 151 -17.61 -23.99 -7.19
N LYS A 152 -17.19 -24.93 -6.36
CA LYS A 152 -16.22 -24.70 -5.27
C LYS A 152 -14.85 -24.30 -5.84
N ARG A 153 -14.69 -23.06 -6.27
CA ARG A 153 -13.44 -22.52 -6.82
C ARG A 153 -12.65 -21.83 -5.71
N ASP A 154 -11.57 -22.49 -5.28
CA ASP A 154 -10.64 -21.93 -4.30
C ASP A 154 -9.53 -21.15 -5.03
N PHE A 155 -9.46 -19.84 -4.79
CA PHE A 155 -8.41 -18.95 -5.32
C PHE A 155 -7.26 -18.75 -4.32
N THR A 156 -7.31 -19.40 -3.16
CA THR A 156 -6.26 -19.34 -2.14
C THR A 156 -5.11 -20.29 -2.46
N ASN A 157 -5.40 -21.41 -3.15
CA ASN A 157 -4.45 -22.44 -3.56
C ASN A 157 -4.31 -22.52 -5.10
N GLU A 158 -3.11 -22.23 -5.60
CA GLU A 158 -2.77 -22.27 -7.03
C GLU A 158 -3.05 -23.64 -7.64
N GLN A 159 -2.53 -24.68 -7.01
CA GLN A 159 -2.56 -26.05 -7.52
C GLN A 159 -4.00 -26.57 -7.61
N GLN A 160 -4.84 -26.23 -6.62
CA GLN A 160 -6.26 -26.55 -6.65
C GLN A 160 -7.01 -25.81 -7.76
N PHE A 161 -6.66 -24.55 -8.05
CA PHE A 161 -7.24 -23.82 -9.18
C PHE A 161 -6.82 -24.42 -10.53
N LEU A 162 -5.56 -24.83 -10.66
CA LEU A 162 -5.03 -25.48 -11.87
C LEU A 162 -5.63 -26.84 -12.14
N ASN A 163 -6.02 -27.57 -11.09
CA ASN A 163 -6.71 -28.86 -11.20
C ASN A 163 -8.17 -28.74 -11.64
N GLN A 164 -8.67 -27.54 -11.94
CA GLN A 164 -10.02 -27.40 -12.51
C GLN A 164 -10.10 -28.09 -13.88
N PRO A 165 -11.16 -28.90 -14.11
CA PRO A 165 -11.29 -29.74 -15.30
C PRO A 165 -11.47 -28.93 -16.58
N VAL A 166 -11.94 -27.69 -16.48
CA VAL A 166 -12.21 -26.81 -17.61
C VAL A 166 -11.47 -25.49 -17.40
N ALA A 167 -10.61 -25.14 -18.36
CA ALA A 167 -9.92 -23.87 -18.37
C ALA A 167 -10.91 -22.74 -18.77
N PRO A 168 -10.97 -21.63 -18.01
CA PRO A 168 -11.87 -20.53 -18.33
C PRO A 168 -11.44 -19.85 -19.63
N PRO A 169 -12.31 -19.69 -20.64
CA PRO A 169 -11.94 -19.00 -21.86
C PRO A 169 -11.67 -17.52 -21.58
N LEU A 170 -10.74 -16.94 -22.34
CA LEU A 170 -10.61 -15.48 -22.41
C LEU A 170 -11.76 -14.90 -23.24
N ILE A 171 -12.15 -13.66 -22.97
CA ILE A 171 -13.11 -12.92 -23.80
C ILE A 171 -12.47 -12.61 -25.16
N THR A 172 -11.21 -12.20 -25.13
CA THR A 172 -10.44 -11.85 -26.32
C THR A 172 -9.84 -13.07 -27.02
N LYS A 173 -9.68 -12.95 -28.34
CA LYS A 173 -8.88 -13.86 -29.18
C LYS A 173 -7.59 -13.20 -29.68
N GLU A 174 -7.38 -11.92 -29.36
CA GLU A 174 -6.24 -11.13 -29.82
C GLU A 174 -5.11 -11.17 -28.78
N TYR A 175 -4.05 -11.92 -29.08
CA TYR A 175 -2.91 -12.04 -28.16
C TYR A 175 -2.21 -10.70 -27.89
N GLN A 176 -2.32 -9.71 -28.78
CA GLN A 176 -1.82 -8.35 -28.54
C GLN A 176 -2.47 -7.71 -27.30
N GLN A 177 -3.71 -8.06 -26.97
CA GLN A 177 -4.38 -7.54 -25.77
C GLN A 177 -3.76 -8.12 -24.50
N LEU A 178 -3.34 -9.40 -24.51
CA LEU A 178 -2.59 -10.00 -23.41
C LEU A 178 -1.23 -9.33 -23.19
N LEU A 179 -0.50 -9.01 -24.27
CA LEU A 179 0.79 -8.30 -24.19
C LEU A 179 0.63 -6.88 -23.64
N LYS A 180 -0.43 -6.16 -24.06
CA LYS A 180 -0.78 -4.84 -23.50
C LYS A 180 -1.10 -4.96 -22.01
N TYR A 181 -1.88 -5.97 -21.62
CA TYR A 181 -2.22 -6.23 -20.23
C TYR A 181 -1.00 -6.57 -19.37
N ALA A 182 -0.07 -7.39 -19.88
CA ALA A 182 1.19 -7.69 -19.20
C ALA A 182 2.07 -6.43 -19.01
N SER A 183 2.14 -5.57 -20.03
CA SER A 183 2.87 -4.29 -19.94
C SER A 183 2.25 -3.38 -18.88
N LEU A 184 0.93 -3.26 -18.89
CA LEU A 184 0.16 -2.56 -17.87
C LEU A 184 0.48 -3.11 -16.47
N ALA A 185 0.32 -4.42 -16.27
CA ALA A 185 0.60 -5.09 -14.99
C ALA A 185 2.04 -4.85 -14.50
N SER A 186 3.02 -4.87 -15.40
CA SER A 186 4.43 -4.59 -15.08
C SER A 186 4.64 -3.16 -14.57
N ASN A 187 4.00 -2.18 -15.20
CA ASN A 187 4.08 -0.77 -14.78
C ASN A 187 3.52 -0.57 -13.36
N TRP A 188 2.34 -1.13 -13.07
CA TRP A 188 1.75 -1.02 -11.73
C TRP A 188 2.50 -1.81 -10.68
N ARG A 189 3.06 -2.97 -11.03
CA ARG A 189 4.02 -3.67 -10.16
C ARG A 189 5.16 -2.75 -9.75
N GLY A 190 5.67 -1.92 -10.66
CA GLY A 190 6.68 -0.91 -10.36
C GLY A 190 6.22 0.10 -9.31
N LEU A 191 4.99 0.63 -9.45
CA LEU A 191 4.37 1.57 -8.52
C LEU A 191 4.13 0.95 -7.13
N VAL A 192 3.59 -0.27 -7.08
CA VAL A 192 3.35 -1.01 -5.83
C VAL A 192 4.67 -1.31 -5.12
N ARG A 193 5.70 -1.70 -5.86
CA ARG A 193 7.04 -1.93 -5.29
C ARG A 193 7.63 -0.65 -4.71
N ASN A 194 7.52 0.48 -5.41
CA ASN A 194 7.99 1.76 -4.88
C ASN A 194 7.23 2.15 -3.61
N TYR A 195 5.90 2.01 -3.63
CA TYR A 195 5.04 2.25 -2.48
C TYR A 195 5.47 1.43 -1.25
N HIS A 196 5.64 0.11 -1.40
CA HIS A 196 6.12 -0.75 -0.31
C HIS A 196 7.50 -0.36 0.20
N ARG A 197 8.42 0.05 -0.69
CA ARG A 197 9.74 0.53 -0.28
C ARG A 197 9.64 1.81 0.56
N MET A 198 8.81 2.76 0.16
CA MET A 198 8.61 4.00 0.92
C MET A 198 7.97 3.73 2.28
N LEU A 199 6.96 2.85 2.33
CA LEU A 199 6.35 2.40 3.60
C LEU A 199 7.38 1.74 4.52
N ALA A 200 8.25 0.85 4.01
CA ALA A 200 9.28 0.18 4.79
C ALA A 200 10.32 1.17 5.36
N THR A 201 10.74 2.15 4.55
CA THR A 201 11.64 3.22 5.00
C THR A 201 10.99 4.07 6.09
N ASN A 202 9.73 4.49 5.89
CA ASN A 202 9.01 5.29 6.87
C ASN A 202 8.70 4.52 8.16
N TYR A 203 8.46 3.21 8.08
CA TYR A 203 8.31 2.34 9.24
C TYR A 203 9.57 2.34 10.12
N LYS A 204 10.75 2.17 9.50
CA LYS A 204 12.03 2.23 10.22
C LYS A 204 12.22 3.59 10.86
N PHE A 205 12.00 4.67 10.10
CA PHE A 205 12.11 6.03 10.59
C PHE A 205 11.15 6.32 11.76
N SER A 206 9.89 5.90 11.65
CA SER A 206 8.88 6.09 12.71
C SER A 206 9.24 5.35 13.99
N SER A 207 9.79 4.13 13.87
CA SER A 207 10.25 3.34 15.02
C SER A 207 11.41 4.02 15.75
N GLU A 208 12.38 4.56 14.99
CA GLU A 208 13.51 5.32 15.52
C GLU A 208 13.04 6.64 16.16
N LEU A 209 12.08 7.31 15.53
CA LEU A 209 11.49 8.55 16.04
C LEU A 209 10.76 8.33 17.36
N ILE A 210 9.94 7.28 17.50
CA ILE A 210 9.28 6.91 18.75
C ILE A 210 10.34 6.72 19.87
N ALA A 211 11.40 5.96 19.58
CA ALA A 211 12.46 5.70 20.56
C ALA A 211 13.24 6.98 20.94
N PHE A 212 13.38 7.92 20.00
CA PHE A 212 14.01 9.20 20.21
C PHE A 212 13.15 10.13 21.08
N ILE A 213 11.87 10.33 20.75
CA ILE A 213 10.97 11.23 21.49
C ILE A 213 10.46 10.68 22.82
N LYS A 214 10.58 9.37 23.08
CA LYS A 214 10.29 8.78 24.40
C LYS A 214 11.36 9.11 25.46
N LYS A 215 12.56 9.52 25.05
CA LYS A 215 13.67 9.89 25.96
C LYS A 215 13.64 11.37 26.35
N GLU A 216 12.68 12.11 25.80
CA GLU A 216 12.41 13.52 26.02
C GLU A 216 11.50 13.72 27.24
#